data_AF-A0A2L2WWH3-F1
#
_entry.id   AF-A0A2L2WWH3-F1
#
_cell.length_a   1.000
_cell.length_b   1.000
_cell.length_c   1.000
_cell.angle_alpha   90.00
_cell.angle_beta   90.00
_cell.angle_gamma   90.00
#
_symmetry.space_group_name_H-M   'P 1'
#
loop_
_entity.id
_entity.type
_entity.pdbx_description
1 polymer ?
#
loop_
_entity_poly.entity_id
_entity_poly.type
_entity_poly.pdbx_seq_one_letter_code
_entity_poly.pdbx_strand_id
1 'polypeptide(L)'
;MKNVILFLCMMAHLCCFGTKYEKAAGRLATRLFSDSVASRFMFEQIAQTDGGKDLFELESAGNNIIVRGSSANAMAVGLNHYLKYYCKTSVSWYKDDPVELPETLPAVEHKIRVEARMNNRFF
;
A
#
# COMPACT_ATOMS: atom_id res chain seq x y z
N MET A 1 -4.97 -29.66 -27.58
CA MET A 1 -3.83 -28.91 -27.01
C MET A 1 -3.89 -27.40 -27.28
N LYS A 2 -4.19 -26.94 -28.51
CA LYS A 2 -4.42 -25.50 -28.81
C LYS A 2 -5.51 -24.84 -27.95
N ASN A 3 -6.62 -25.54 -27.70
CA ASN A 3 -7.75 -24.98 -26.95
C ASN A 3 -7.51 -24.91 -25.43
N VAL A 4 -6.58 -25.71 -24.89
CA VAL A 4 -6.19 -25.67 -23.47
C VAL A 4 -5.23 -24.49 -23.22
N ILE A 5 -4.33 -24.21 -24.16
CA ILE A 5 -3.43 -23.05 -24.10
C ILE A 5 -4.24 -21.74 -24.23
N LEU A 6 -5.28 -21.71 -25.07
CA LEU A 6 -6.15 -20.54 -25.24
C LEU A 6 -6.97 -20.23 -23.96
N PHE A 7 -7.40 -21.26 -23.22
CA PHE A 7 -8.10 -21.10 -21.95
C PHE A 7 -7.18 -20.63 -20.81
N LEU A 8 -5.91 -21.06 -20.82
CA LEU A 8 -4.92 -20.62 -19.84
C LEU A 8 -4.55 -19.13 -20.00
N CYS A 9 -4.51 -18.63 -21.24
CA CYS A 9 -4.29 -17.21 -21.53
C CYS A 9 -5.47 -16.31 -21.10
N MET A 10 -6.72 -16.80 -21.16
CA MET A 10 -7.90 -16.00 -20.81
C MET A 10 -8.04 -15.78 -19.28
N MET A 11 -7.56 -16.71 -18.45
CA MET A 11 -7.53 -16.58 -16.99
C MET A 11 -6.40 -15.64 -16.50
N ALA A 12 -5.34 -15.45 -17.29
CA ALA A 12 -4.26 -14.52 -16.96
C ALA A 12 -4.66 -13.04 -17.15
N HIS A 13 -5.70 -12.75 -17.93
CA HIS A 13 -6.15 -11.38 -18.19
C HIS A 13 -7.03 -10.78 -17.07
N LEU A 14 -7.49 -11.57 -16.09
CA LEU A 14 -8.33 -11.07 -15.01
C LEU A 14 -7.56 -10.47 -13.82
N CYS A 15 -6.24 -10.66 -13.76
CA CYS A 15 -5.48 -10.43 -12.52
C CYS A 15 -4.82 -9.04 -12.39
N CYS A 16 -4.99 -8.13 -13.36
CA CYS A 16 -4.18 -6.89 -13.39
C CYS A 16 -5.01 -5.60 -13.52
N PHE A 17 -6.18 -5.54 -12.89
CA PHE A 17 -6.82 -4.24 -12.65
C PHE A 17 -6.89 -4.00 -11.16
N GLY A 18 -5.99 -3.15 -10.67
CA GLY A 18 -5.99 -2.75 -9.28
C GLY A 18 -7.32 -2.13 -8.88
N THR A 19 -7.75 -2.40 -7.66
CA THR A 19 -9.05 -1.95 -7.12
C THR A 19 -9.15 -0.43 -7.10
N LYS A 20 -10.36 0.11 -6.91
CA LYS A 20 -10.54 1.56 -6.72
C LYS A 20 -9.68 2.08 -5.56
N TYR A 21 -9.52 1.27 -4.51
CA TYR A 21 -8.73 1.64 -3.33
C TYR A 21 -7.23 1.62 -3.61
N GLU A 22 -6.73 0.59 -4.28
CA GLU A 22 -5.32 0.50 -4.68
C GLU A 22 -4.93 1.65 -5.60
N LYS A 23 -5.77 1.96 -6.61
CA LYS A 23 -5.53 3.11 -7.50
C LYS A 23 -5.52 4.44 -6.74
N ALA A 24 -6.37 4.58 -5.72
CA ALA A 24 -6.40 5.79 -4.90
C ALA A 24 -5.14 5.93 -4.03
N ALA A 25 -4.68 4.83 -3.42
CA ALA A 25 -3.46 4.77 -2.63
C ALA A 25 -2.20 4.98 -3.50
N GLY A 26 -2.15 4.37 -4.69
CA GLY A 26 -1.09 4.60 -5.66
C GLY A 26 -0.98 6.07 -6.07
N ARG A 27 -2.10 6.72 -6.40
CA ARG A 27 -2.11 8.17 -6.68
C ARG A 27 -1.72 9.04 -5.48
N LEU A 28 -1.92 8.56 -4.25
CA LEU A 28 -1.40 9.25 -3.07
C LEU A 28 0.12 9.17 -3.03
N ALA A 29 0.70 8.00 -3.24
CA ALA A 29 2.15 7.81 -3.27
C ALA A 29 2.82 8.68 -4.36
N THR A 30 2.23 8.77 -5.56
CA THR A 30 2.77 9.62 -6.65
C THR A 30 2.67 11.13 -6.37
N ARG A 31 1.83 11.56 -5.40
CA ARG A 31 1.81 12.95 -4.96
C ARG A 31 2.86 13.25 -3.89
N LEU A 32 3.27 12.22 -3.14
CA LEU A 32 4.26 12.36 -2.06
C LEU A 32 5.69 12.20 -2.57
N PHE A 33 5.89 11.38 -3.60
CA PHE A 33 7.22 10.98 -4.07
C PHE A 33 7.36 11.08 -5.59
N SER A 34 8.60 11.02 -6.09
CA SER A 34 8.87 10.80 -7.51
C SER A 34 8.32 9.46 -7.99
N ASP A 35 8.06 9.32 -9.29
CA ASP A 35 7.54 8.08 -9.89
C ASP A 35 8.44 6.86 -9.60
N SER A 36 9.76 7.06 -9.57
CA SER A 36 10.73 6.00 -9.27
C SER A 36 10.55 5.45 -7.86
N VAL A 37 10.32 6.31 -6.88
CA VAL A 37 10.08 5.91 -5.48
C VAL A 37 8.65 5.37 -5.33
N ALA A 38 7.66 6.06 -5.90
CA ALA A 38 6.27 5.64 -5.81
C ALA A 38 6.05 4.23 -6.36
N SER A 39 6.75 3.84 -7.43
CA SER A 39 6.69 2.49 -8.00
C SER A 39 7.22 1.37 -7.09
N ARG A 40 7.97 1.72 -6.02
CA ARG A 40 8.44 0.77 -4.99
C ARG A 40 7.38 0.42 -3.97
N PHE A 41 6.27 1.18 -3.92
CA PHE A 41 5.13 0.90 -3.05
C PHE A 41 4.04 0.18 -3.84
N MET A 42 3.80 -1.08 -3.48
CA MET A 42 2.75 -1.91 -4.08
C MET A 42 1.54 -1.93 -3.16
N PHE A 43 0.36 -1.64 -3.70
CA PHE A 43 -0.87 -1.57 -2.92
C PHE A 43 -1.77 -2.76 -3.25
N GLU A 44 -2.26 -3.44 -2.21
CA GLU A 44 -3.15 -4.60 -2.36
C GLU A 44 -4.35 -4.47 -1.40
N GLN A 45 -5.56 -4.59 -1.95
CA GLN A 45 -6.76 -4.60 -1.13
C GLN A 45 -6.93 -5.96 -0.44
N ILE A 46 -7.24 -5.92 0.85
CA ILE A 46 -7.62 -7.09 1.65
C ILE A 46 -9.00 -6.89 2.27
N ALA A 47 -9.59 -7.95 2.83
CA ALA A 47 -10.86 -7.83 3.54
C ALA A 47 -10.68 -7.04 4.85
N GLN A 48 -11.78 -6.42 5.32
CA GLN A 48 -11.87 -5.93 6.70
C GLN A 48 -11.81 -7.10 7.68
N THR A 49 -11.61 -6.82 8.97
CA THR A 49 -11.79 -7.83 10.02
C THR A 49 -13.24 -8.31 10.03
N ASP A 50 -13.51 -9.46 10.65
CA ASP A 50 -14.89 -9.97 10.86
C ASP A 50 -15.79 -8.96 11.60
N GLY A 51 -15.21 -8.09 12.43
CA GLY A 51 -15.91 -7.01 13.14
C GLY A 51 -16.11 -5.72 12.33
N GLY A 52 -15.81 -5.71 11.02
CA GLY A 52 -15.94 -4.54 10.14
C GLY A 52 -14.88 -3.45 10.35
N LYS A 53 -13.85 -3.70 11.16
CA LYS A 53 -12.76 -2.75 11.38
C LYS A 53 -11.81 -2.70 10.18
N ASP A 54 -11.35 -1.49 9.90
CA ASP A 54 -10.26 -1.28 8.95
C ASP A 54 -8.94 -1.83 9.48
N LEU A 55 -8.06 -2.27 8.58
CA LEU A 55 -6.73 -2.76 8.94
C LEU A 55 -5.74 -2.58 7.79
N PHE A 56 -4.45 -2.58 8.12
CA PHE A 56 -3.38 -2.62 7.13
C PHE A 56 -2.31 -3.67 7.48
N GLU A 57 -1.56 -4.07 6.47
CA GLU A 57 -0.36 -4.89 6.62
C GLU A 57 0.82 -4.27 5.88
N LEU A 58 2.02 -4.46 6.40
CA LEU A 58 3.26 -4.10 5.72
C LEU A 58 4.16 -5.32 5.57
N GLU A 59 4.75 -5.49 4.40
CA GLU A 59 5.68 -6.57 4.09
C GLU A 59 6.68 -6.09 3.04
N SER A 60 7.94 -6.51 3.13
CA SER A 60 8.90 -6.31 2.06
C SER A 60 8.89 -7.49 1.10
N ALA A 61 8.81 -7.20 -0.20
CA ALA A 61 8.94 -8.18 -1.27
C ALA A 61 10.13 -7.79 -2.16
N GLY A 62 11.28 -8.36 -1.79
CA GLY A 62 12.58 -7.96 -2.34
C GLY A 62 12.82 -6.48 -2.11
N ASN A 63 12.67 -5.72 -3.19
CA ASN A 63 12.97 -4.31 -3.26
C ASN A 63 11.73 -3.41 -3.00
N ASN A 64 10.54 -4.00 -3.02
CA ASN A 64 9.28 -3.27 -2.89
C ASN A 64 8.72 -3.38 -1.47
N ILE A 65 7.94 -2.37 -1.09
CA ILE A 65 7.12 -2.37 0.12
C ILE A 65 5.69 -2.66 -0.31
N ILE A 66 5.15 -3.79 0.13
CA ILE A 66 3.74 -4.13 -0.06
C ILE A 66 2.96 -3.52 1.09
N VAL A 67 2.06 -2.60 0.76
CA VAL A 67 1.11 -1.97 1.68
C VAL A 67 -0.28 -2.54 1.40
N ARG A 68 -0.71 -3.48 2.25
CA ARG A 68 -2.06 -4.03 2.14
C ARG A 68 -3.02 -3.24 3.01
N GLY A 69 -4.26 -3.07 2.56
CA GLY A 69 -5.27 -2.45 3.42
C GLY A 69 -6.70 -2.75 3.01
N SER A 70 -7.60 -2.69 3.99
CA SER A 70 -9.03 -2.94 3.80
C SER A 70 -9.75 -1.83 3.01
N SER A 71 -9.18 -0.62 3.03
CA SER A 71 -9.69 0.57 2.36
C SER A 71 -8.53 1.44 1.86
N ALA A 72 -8.81 2.43 1.00
CA ALA A 72 -7.81 3.41 0.60
C ALA A 72 -7.23 4.17 1.80
N ASN A 73 -8.06 4.43 2.81
CA ASN A 73 -7.64 5.09 4.04
C ASN A 73 -6.72 4.19 4.86
N ALA A 74 -7.05 2.90 4.99
CA ALA A 74 -6.19 1.95 5.69
C ALA A 74 -4.81 1.80 5.01
N MET A 75 -4.77 1.77 3.67
CA MET A 75 -3.50 1.80 2.93
C MET A 75 -2.71 3.10 3.14
N ALA A 76 -3.38 4.26 3.16
CA ALA A 76 -2.72 5.53 3.47
C ALA A 76 -2.13 5.54 4.89
N VAL A 77 -2.85 4.99 5.88
CA VAL A 77 -2.35 4.81 7.25
C VAL A 77 -1.16 3.86 7.28
N GLY A 78 -1.20 2.76 6.53
CA GLY A 78 -0.09 1.83 6.39
C GLY A 78 1.16 2.47 5.79
N LEU A 79 1.00 3.25 4.71
CA LEU A 79 2.09 4.04 4.12
C LEU A 79 2.68 5.02 5.15
N ASN A 80 1.82 5.79 5.84
CA ASN A 80 2.28 6.73 6.87
C ASN A 80 2.98 6.03 8.05
N HIS A 81 2.51 4.85 8.44
CA HIS A 81 3.17 4.02 9.45
C HIS A 81 4.58 3.61 8.99
N TYR A 82 4.72 3.20 7.74
CA TYR A 82 6.02 2.87 7.16
C TYR A 82 6.97 4.08 7.19
N LEU A 83 6.52 5.25 6.74
CA LEU A 83 7.30 6.49 6.75
C LEU A 83 7.78 6.86 8.16
N LYS A 84 6.86 6.82 9.14
CA LYS A 84 7.17 7.18 10.52
C LYS A 84 8.15 6.23 11.18
N TYR A 85 7.91 4.92 11.09
CA TYR A 85 8.64 3.95 11.90
C TYR A 85 9.86 3.35 11.21
N TYR A 86 9.87 3.30 9.88
CA TYR A 86 10.96 2.73 9.09
C TYR A 86 11.83 3.83 8.48
N CYS A 87 11.23 4.78 7.74
CA CYS A 87 11.99 5.87 7.12
C CYS A 87 12.36 7.01 8.08
N LYS A 88 11.81 7.02 9.30
CA LYS A 88 12.01 8.08 10.31
C LYS A 88 11.64 9.49 9.78
N THR A 89 10.58 9.58 8.98
CA THR A 89 10.09 10.83 8.38
C THR A 89 8.59 11.03 8.64
N SER A 90 8.06 12.21 8.33
CA SER A 90 6.64 12.55 8.51
C SER A 90 6.09 13.35 7.34
N VAL A 91 4.79 13.22 7.09
CA VAL A 91 4.05 14.13 6.19
C VAL A 91 3.53 15.28 7.03
N SER A 92 4.03 16.49 6.79
CA SER A 92 3.61 17.68 7.54
C SER A 92 2.46 18.43 6.85
N TRP A 93 1.90 19.41 7.55
CA TRP A 93 0.85 20.28 7.02
C TRP A 93 1.41 21.32 6.03
N TYR A 94 2.70 21.65 6.14
CA TYR A 94 3.32 22.66 5.30
C TYR A 94 3.72 22.05 3.98
N LYS A 95 3.20 22.60 2.88
CA LYS A 95 3.49 22.12 1.52
C LYS A 95 4.99 22.14 1.20
N ASP A 96 5.71 23.12 1.75
CA ASP A 96 7.13 23.35 1.48
C ASP A 96 8.06 22.49 2.36
N ASP A 97 7.50 21.64 3.22
CA ASP A 97 8.24 20.69 4.04
C ASP A 97 8.22 19.30 3.36
N PRO A 98 9.33 18.88 2.73
CA PRO A 98 9.37 17.68 1.91
C PRO A 98 9.37 16.40 2.76
N VAL A 99 8.82 15.32 2.21
CA VAL A 99 8.98 13.99 2.80
C VAL A 99 10.36 13.44 2.44
N GLU A 100 11.34 13.66 3.31
CA GLU A 100 12.69 13.14 3.13
C GLU A 100 12.74 11.63 3.34
N LEU A 101 13.30 10.89 2.38
CA LEU A 101 13.43 9.44 2.42
C LEU A 101 14.91 9.03 2.48
N PRO A 102 15.23 7.89 3.12
CA PRO A 102 16.57 7.32 3.02
C PRO A 102 16.87 6.89 1.59
N GLU A 103 18.16 6.84 1.24
CA GLU A 103 18.63 6.41 -0.09
C GLU A 103 18.10 5.01 -0.46
N THR A 104 18.02 4.12 0.54
CA THR A 104 17.42 2.80 0.41
C THR A 104 16.23 2.68 1.34
N LEU A 105 15.09 2.24 0.81
CA LEU A 105 13.87 1.94 1.59
C LEU A 105 14.17 0.80 2.59
N PRO A 106 14.01 1.03 3.91
CA PRO A 106 14.32 0.02 4.91
C PRO A 106 13.39 -1.19 4.81
N ALA A 107 13.95 -2.39 4.89
CA ALA A 107 13.15 -3.61 4.83
C ALA A 107 12.24 -3.76 6.07
N VAL A 108 11.05 -4.29 5.85
CA VAL A 108 10.14 -4.78 6.88
C VAL A 108 10.52 -6.22 7.18
N GLU A 109 11.33 -6.44 8.23
CA GLU A 109 11.90 -7.76 8.58
C GLU A 109 10.83 -8.83 8.78
N HIS A 110 9.73 -8.46 9.44
CA HIS A 110 8.59 -9.33 9.67
C HIS A 110 7.32 -8.63 9.24
N LYS A 111 6.46 -9.35 8.52
CA LYS A 111 5.14 -8.87 8.14
C LYS A 111 4.40 -8.40 9.38
N ILE A 112 3.92 -7.16 9.36
CA ILE A 112 3.09 -6.63 10.44
C ILE A 112 1.64 -6.51 9.97
N ARG A 113 0.72 -6.59 10.93
CA ARG A 113 -0.71 -6.36 10.75
C ARG A 113 -1.18 -5.45 11.87
N VAL A 114 -1.88 -4.38 11.50
CA VAL A 114 -2.39 -3.39 12.46
C VAL A 114 -3.86 -3.11 12.16
N GLU A 115 -4.69 -3.32 13.18
CA GLU A 115 -6.13 -3.09 13.10
C GLU A 115 -6.51 -1.72 13.68
N ALA A 116 -7.52 -1.10 13.09
CA ALA A 116 -8.10 0.11 13.61
C ALA A 116 -8.71 -0.15 14.99
N ARG A 117 -8.48 0.78 15.93
CA ARG A 117 -9.07 0.68 17.28
C ARG A 117 -10.60 0.85 17.25
N MET A 118 -11.10 1.65 16.33
CA MET A 118 -12.51 2.05 16.19
C MET A 118 -12.95 1.99 14.72
N ASN A 119 -14.26 1.80 14.49
CA ASN A 119 -14.84 1.74 13.14
C ASN A 119 -14.80 3.09 12.42
N ASN A 120 -15.05 4.18 13.16
CA ASN A 120 -15.09 5.54 12.61
C ASN A 120 -13.96 6.39 13.19
N ARG A 121 -13.35 7.23 12.35
CA ARG A 121 -12.36 8.25 12.72
C ARG A 121 -12.75 9.56 12.04
N PHE A 122 -12.90 10.61 12.83
CA PHE A 122 -13.36 11.94 12.40
C PHE A 122 -12.16 12.90 12.33
N PHE A 123 -12.24 13.88 11.45
CA PHE A 123 -11.26 14.96 11.26
C PHE A 123 -11.97 16.30 11.19
#